data_AF-A0A7S0DKW9-F1
#
_entry.id   AF-A0A7S0DKW9-F1
#
_cell.length_a   1.000
_cell.length_b   1.000
_cell.length_c   1.000
_cell.angle_alpha   90.00
_cell.angle_beta   90.00
_cell.angle_gamma   90.00
#
_symmetry.space_group_name_H-M   'P 1'
#
loop_
_entity.id
_entity.type
_entity.pdbx_description
1 polymer ?
#
loop_
_entity_poly.entity_id
_entity_poly.type
_entity_poly.pdbx_seq_one_letter_code
_entity_poly.pdbx_strand_id
1 'polypeptide(L)'
;SHPVGLKDKKDETQAAEVEKREDKSRINQEMLRKYILYARQTCKPKLHNIDDDRISKLYSELRRESMNSGGIPIATRHIESIIRMSEAHAKMHLREYVNSDDIDMAISCMLEGFISTQKFSVKRALQRHFQSYLNFKKDTFQLLKFTLDELIREQANYQKLTNGEDGEFDPYDEPVKISMEDFEARARELNIPDVTNFYKSRAFKNKEYQLDKTSQLIVFDNNRR
;
A
#
# COMPACT_ATOMS: atom_id res chain seq x y z
N SER A 1 9.61 23.04 -49.12
CA SER A 1 9.13 21.67 -48.87
C SER A 1 9.60 21.22 -47.49
N HIS A 2 8.74 21.33 -46.48
CA HIS A 2 9.01 20.81 -45.13
C HIS A 2 8.13 19.58 -44.88
N PRO A 3 8.68 18.48 -44.36
CA PRO A 3 7.91 17.27 -44.08
C PRO A 3 7.13 17.45 -42.77
N VAL A 4 5.83 17.17 -42.85
CA VAL A 4 4.93 17.03 -41.71
C VAL A 4 5.23 15.67 -41.05
N GLY A 5 5.89 15.71 -39.88
CA GLY A 5 6.34 14.53 -39.14
C GLY A 5 5.38 14.17 -38.02
N LEU A 6 4.71 13.03 -38.17
CA LEU A 6 3.80 12.39 -37.23
C LEU A 6 4.44 12.19 -35.84
N LYS A 7 4.06 12.98 -34.82
CA LYS A 7 4.41 12.66 -33.41
C LYS A 7 3.27 12.75 -32.39
N ASP A 8 2.10 13.27 -32.72
CA ASP A 8 1.13 13.64 -31.67
C ASP A 8 0.03 12.60 -31.35
N LYS A 9 -0.09 11.48 -32.09
CA LYS A 9 -1.24 10.55 -31.92
C LYS A 9 -1.04 9.40 -30.93
N LYS A 10 0.20 9.06 -30.54
CA LYS A 10 0.45 7.91 -29.65
C LYS A 10 0.38 8.27 -28.16
N ASP A 11 0.76 9.48 -27.78
CA ASP A 11 0.71 9.93 -26.36
C ASP A 11 -0.71 10.25 -25.89
N GLU A 12 -1.55 10.88 -26.73
CA GLU A 12 -2.95 11.15 -26.39
C GLU A 12 -3.76 9.87 -26.17
N THR A 13 -3.41 8.79 -26.89
CA THR A 13 -4.11 7.51 -26.80
C THR A 13 -3.76 6.77 -25.49
N GLN A 14 -2.54 6.91 -24.98
CA GLN A 14 -2.13 6.30 -23.71
C GLN A 14 -2.68 7.05 -22.49
N ALA A 15 -2.70 8.39 -22.51
CA ALA A 15 -3.29 9.19 -21.44
C ALA A 15 -4.81 8.94 -21.30
N ALA A 16 -5.52 8.85 -22.43
CA ALA A 16 -6.96 8.57 -22.46
C ALA A 16 -7.31 7.15 -21.99
N GLU A 17 -6.43 6.16 -22.15
CA GLU A 17 -6.63 4.80 -21.64
C GLU A 17 -6.37 4.67 -20.12
N VAL A 18 -5.45 5.47 -19.57
CA VAL A 18 -5.19 5.52 -18.11
C VAL A 18 -6.37 6.20 -17.39
N GLU A 19 -6.88 7.32 -17.91
CA GLU A 19 -8.10 7.96 -17.37
C GLU A 19 -9.33 7.05 -17.46
N LYS A 20 -9.52 6.34 -18.58
CA LYS A 20 -10.64 5.37 -18.72
C LYS A 20 -10.55 4.18 -17.79
N ARG A 21 -9.35 3.78 -17.36
CA ARG A 21 -9.16 2.69 -16.38
C ARG A 21 -9.50 3.16 -14.96
N GLU A 22 -9.19 4.39 -14.61
CA GLU A 22 -9.61 4.97 -13.33
C GLU A 22 -11.12 5.11 -13.22
N ASP A 23 -11.80 5.51 -14.30
CA ASP A 23 -13.25 5.72 -14.28
C ASP A 23 -14.05 4.42 -14.11
N LYS A 24 -13.55 3.28 -14.58
CA LYS A 24 -14.19 1.96 -14.34
C LYS A 24 -14.12 1.51 -12.87
N SER A 25 -13.23 2.08 -12.06
CA SER A 25 -13.11 1.77 -10.63
C SER A 25 -14.01 2.63 -9.75
N ARG A 26 -14.59 3.72 -10.28
CA ARG A 26 -15.35 4.68 -9.47
C ARG A 26 -16.82 4.27 -9.41
N ILE A 27 -17.33 4.06 -8.20
CA ILE A 27 -18.76 3.78 -7.98
C ILE A 27 -19.57 4.98 -8.44
N ASN A 28 -20.64 4.74 -9.20
CA ASN A 28 -21.57 5.79 -9.61
C ASN A 28 -22.12 6.53 -8.38
N GLN A 29 -22.10 7.87 -8.41
CA GLN A 29 -22.51 8.71 -7.29
C GLN A 29 -23.97 8.50 -6.85
N GLU A 30 -24.87 8.19 -7.78
CA GLU A 30 -26.26 7.86 -7.45
C GLU A 30 -26.36 6.53 -6.69
N MET A 31 -25.63 5.51 -7.15
CA MET A 31 -25.55 4.22 -6.48
C MET A 31 -24.97 4.36 -5.08
N LEU A 32 -23.87 5.10 -4.91
CA LEU A 32 -23.24 5.32 -3.61
C LEU A 32 -24.20 5.99 -2.61
N ARG A 33 -24.97 7.00 -3.05
CA ARG A 33 -25.98 7.64 -2.20
C ARG A 33 -27.06 6.66 -1.75
N LYS A 34 -27.61 5.86 -2.68
CA LYS A 34 -28.60 4.82 -2.36
C LYS A 34 -28.03 3.77 -1.41
N TYR A 35 -26.77 3.37 -1.61
CA TYR A 35 -26.06 2.42 -0.77
C TYR A 35 -25.89 2.93 0.67
N ILE A 36 -25.39 4.16 0.84
CA ILE A 36 -25.23 4.77 2.17
C ILE A 36 -26.58 4.89 2.87
N LEU A 37 -27.63 5.30 2.16
CA LEU A 37 -28.98 5.40 2.72
C LEU A 37 -29.48 4.05 3.22
N TYR A 38 -29.37 3.01 2.39
CA TYR A 38 -29.76 1.64 2.74
C TYR A 38 -28.97 1.11 3.94
N ALA A 39 -27.64 1.24 3.91
CA ALA A 39 -26.77 0.80 5.00
C ALA A 39 -27.09 1.49 6.34
N ARG A 40 -27.45 2.79 6.30
CA ARG A 40 -27.83 3.54 7.51
C ARG A 40 -29.20 3.14 8.07
N GLN A 41 -30.15 2.79 7.21
CA GLN A 41 -31.52 2.46 7.63
C GLN A 41 -31.65 1.00 8.08
N THR A 42 -31.02 0.08 7.35
CA THR A 42 -31.24 -1.36 7.50
C THR A 42 -30.19 -2.02 8.40
N CYS A 43 -28.93 -1.61 8.31
CA CYS A 43 -27.83 -2.29 9.01
C CYS A 43 -27.50 -1.59 10.33
N LYS A 44 -27.72 -2.30 11.44
CA LYS A 44 -27.30 -1.89 12.78
C LYS A 44 -26.37 -2.96 13.37
N PRO A 45 -25.09 -2.96 12.98
CA PRO A 45 -24.16 -4.00 13.38
C PRO A 45 -24.09 -4.12 14.90
N LYS A 46 -24.05 -5.34 15.38
CA LYS A 46 -23.88 -5.65 16.81
C LYS A 46 -22.50 -6.23 17.05
N LEU A 47 -21.98 -5.90 18.22
CA LEU A 47 -20.79 -6.51 18.78
C LEU A 47 -21.21 -7.91 19.26
N HIS A 48 -20.73 -8.96 18.61
CA HIS A 48 -21.01 -10.34 19.03
C HIS A 48 -19.71 -11.11 19.15
N ASN A 49 -19.48 -11.69 20.33
CA ASN A 49 -18.29 -12.49 20.63
C ASN A 49 -16.98 -11.77 20.25
N ILE A 50 -16.92 -10.47 20.55
CA ILE A 50 -15.71 -9.68 20.33
C ILE A 50 -14.70 -10.02 21.40
N ASP A 51 -13.45 -10.14 20.96
CA ASP A 51 -12.29 -10.43 21.78
C ASP A 51 -11.98 -9.20 22.66
N ASP A 52 -12.77 -8.99 23.72
CA ASP A 52 -12.61 -7.92 24.72
C ASP A 52 -11.19 -7.93 25.30
N ASP A 53 -10.59 -9.12 25.40
CA ASP A 53 -9.20 -9.31 25.80
C ASP A 53 -8.22 -8.64 24.83
N ARG A 54 -8.47 -8.73 23.52
CA ARG A 54 -7.60 -8.13 22.49
C ARG A 54 -7.62 -6.61 22.56
N ILE A 55 -8.79 -6.00 22.66
CA ILE A 55 -8.94 -4.55 22.80
C ILE A 55 -8.31 -4.07 24.12
N SER A 56 -8.51 -4.83 25.20
CA SER A 56 -7.94 -4.53 26.52
C SER A 56 -6.41 -4.61 26.54
N LYS A 57 -5.83 -5.61 25.88
CA LYS A 57 -4.37 -5.75 25.68
C LYS A 57 -3.81 -4.57 24.89
N LEU A 58 -4.41 -4.26 23.74
CA LEU A 58 -4.01 -3.13 22.91
C LEU A 58 -4.05 -1.80 23.69
N TYR A 59 -5.12 -1.56 24.44
CA TYR A 59 -5.25 -0.35 25.25
C TYR A 59 -4.14 -0.26 26.31
N SER A 60 -3.85 -1.37 26.98
CA SER A 60 -2.82 -1.43 28.02
C SER A 60 -1.43 -1.16 27.44
N GLU A 61 -1.13 -1.73 26.28
CA GLU A 61 0.11 -1.49 25.53
C GLU A 61 0.23 -0.03 25.08
N LEU A 62 -0.81 0.51 24.45
CA LEU A 62 -0.84 1.91 23.99
C LEU A 62 -0.71 2.91 25.13
N ARG A 63 -1.41 2.67 26.24
CA ARG A 63 -1.34 3.53 27.41
C ARG A 63 0.06 3.54 28.01
N ARG A 64 0.68 2.37 28.16
CA ARG A 64 2.06 2.25 28.65
C ARG A 64 3.05 2.99 27.74
N GLU A 65 2.97 2.76 26.44
CA GLU A 65 3.93 3.32 25.48
C GLU A 65 3.76 4.85 25.29
N SER A 66 2.51 5.34 25.30
CA SER A 66 2.22 6.77 25.25
C SER A 66 2.74 7.53 26.48
N MET A 67 2.66 6.92 27.68
CA MET A 67 3.22 7.48 28.91
C MET A 67 4.76 7.53 28.88
N ASN A 68 5.40 6.45 28.44
CA ASN A 68 6.87 6.38 28.34
C ASN A 68 7.44 7.40 27.35
N SER A 69 6.69 7.69 26.29
CA SER A 69 7.12 8.59 25.21
C SER A 69 6.92 10.09 25.53
N GLY A 70 6.36 10.44 26.69
CA GLY A 70 6.05 11.84 27.05
C GLY A 70 5.00 12.48 26.12
N GLY A 71 4.20 11.66 25.44
CA GLY A 71 3.11 12.08 24.55
C GLY A 71 1.78 12.21 25.29
N ILE A 72 0.73 12.62 24.57
CA ILE A 72 -0.63 12.64 25.12
C ILE A 72 -1.09 11.19 25.34
N PRO A 73 -1.48 10.82 26.58
CA PRO A 73 -1.85 9.44 26.89
C PRO A 73 -3.16 9.05 26.19
N ILE A 74 -3.24 7.79 25.78
CA ILE A 74 -4.49 7.21 25.24
C ILE A 74 -5.56 7.16 26.35
N ALA A 75 -6.67 7.88 26.11
CA ALA A 75 -7.89 7.86 26.90
C ALA A 75 -8.90 6.81 26.43
N THR A 76 -9.88 6.49 27.29
CA THR A 76 -10.98 5.55 27.03
C THR A 76 -11.78 5.88 25.77
N ARG A 77 -11.90 7.17 25.43
CA ARG A 77 -12.52 7.64 24.18
C ARG A 77 -11.94 7.04 22.89
N HIS A 78 -10.67 6.62 22.90
CA HIS A 78 -10.06 6.00 21.73
C HIS A 78 -10.55 4.56 21.53
N ILE A 79 -10.83 3.82 22.61
CA ILE A 79 -11.45 2.50 22.53
C ILE A 79 -12.86 2.63 21.95
N GLU A 80 -13.66 3.57 22.46
CA GLU A 80 -14.99 3.82 21.91
C GLU A 80 -14.94 4.19 20.42
N SER A 81 -13.88 4.89 20.01
CA SER A 81 -13.68 5.26 18.61
C SER A 81 -13.35 4.02 17.76
N ILE A 82 -12.53 3.09 18.26
CA ILE A 82 -12.28 1.80 17.60
C ILE A 82 -13.59 1.02 17.43
N ILE A 83 -14.41 0.94 18.48
CA ILE A 83 -15.70 0.24 18.43
C ILE A 83 -16.60 0.86 17.36
N ARG A 84 -16.78 2.19 17.37
CA ARG A 84 -17.58 2.90 16.37
C ARG A 84 -17.06 2.72 14.94
N MET A 85 -15.74 2.72 14.74
CA MET A 85 -15.13 2.47 13.43
C MET A 85 -15.32 1.02 12.96
N SER A 86 -15.28 0.06 13.89
CA SER A 86 -15.53 -1.36 13.59
C SER A 86 -16.98 -1.58 13.15
N GLU A 87 -17.94 -0.99 13.86
CA GLU A 87 -19.36 -0.99 13.46
C GLU A 87 -19.58 -0.27 12.13
N ALA A 88 -18.91 0.86 11.89
CA ALA A 88 -18.99 1.57 10.61
C ALA A 88 -18.47 0.70 9.46
N HIS A 89 -17.38 -0.04 9.66
CA HIS A 89 -16.83 -0.95 8.65
C HIS A 89 -17.75 -2.15 8.39
N ALA A 90 -18.33 -2.76 9.42
CA ALA A 90 -19.34 -3.80 9.28
C ALA A 90 -20.57 -3.28 8.51
N LYS A 91 -21.02 -2.06 8.82
CA LYS A 91 -22.14 -1.39 8.13
C LYS A 91 -21.82 -1.11 6.66
N MET A 92 -20.59 -0.71 6.33
CA MET A 92 -20.14 -0.56 4.95
C MET A 92 -20.17 -1.88 4.17
N HIS A 93 -20.10 -3.01 4.85
CA HIS A 93 -20.25 -4.35 4.27
C HIS A 93 -21.68 -4.90 4.38
N LEU A 94 -22.65 -4.09 4.83
CA LEU A 94 -24.03 -4.50 5.12
C LEU A 94 -24.14 -5.69 6.09
N ARG A 95 -23.15 -5.89 6.95
CA ARG A 95 -23.13 -6.97 7.93
C ARG A 95 -23.89 -6.61 9.19
N GLU A 96 -24.57 -7.59 9.77
CA GLU A 96 -25.25 -7.46 11.07
C GLU A 96 -24.31 -7.62 12.26
N TYR A 97 -23.13 -8.20 12.04
CA TYR A 97 -22.16 -8.50 13.09
C TYR A 97 -20.77 -8.00 12.70
N VAL A 98 -20.10 -7.42 13.70
CA VAL A 98 -18.69 -7.03 13.61
C VAL A 98 -17.82 -8.29 13.66
N ASN A 99 -16.82 -8.38 12.77
CA ASN A 99 -15.85 -9.47 12.75
C ASN A 99 -14.45 -8.98 13.18
N SER A 100 -13.48 -9.89 13.26
CA SER A 100 -12.08 -9.56 13.60
C SER A 100 -11.47 -8.55 12.63
N ASP A 101 -11.78 -8.67 11.33
CA ASP A 101 -11.23 -7.79 10.30
C ASP A 101 -11.66 -6.33 10.46
N ASP A 102 -12.89 -6.09 10.93
CA ASP A 102 -13.39 -4.75 11.24
C ASP A 102 -12.59 -4.09 12.34
N ILE A 103 -12.30 -4.86 13.38
CA ILE A 103 -11.54 -4.43 14.55
C ILE A 103 -10.12 -4.12 14.12
N ASP A 104 -9.51 -4.99 13.32
CA ASP A 104 -8.14 -4.80 12.83
C ASP A 104 -8.02 -3.55 11.96
N MET A 105 -8.99 -3.32 11.07
CA MET A 105 -9.06 -2.08 10.28
C MET A 105 -9.21 -0.85 11.19
N ALA A 106 -10.12 -0.91 12.16
CA ALA A 106 -10.38 0.20 13.08
C ALA A 106 -9.16 0.51 13.96
N ILE A 107 -8.45 -0.51 14.45
CA ILE A 107 -7.20 -0.36 15.20
C ILE A 107 -6.14 0.31 14.31
N SER A 108 -5.93 -0.21 13.09
CA SER A 108 -4.95 0.35 12.16
C SER A 108 -5.24 1.84 11.88
N CYS A 109 -6.49 2.18 11.58
CA CYS A 109 -6.91 3.56 11.32
C CYS A 109 -6.71 4.47 12.55
N MET A 110 -7.09 4.01 13.74
CA MET A 110 -6.91 4.78 14.99
C MET A 110 -5.42 5.04 15.27
N LEU A 111 -4.60 3.99 15.16
CA LEU A 111 -3.17 4.06 15.40
C LEU A 111 -2.46 4.96 14.40
N GLU A 112 -2.80 4.87 13.12
CA GLU A 112 -2.22 5.72 12.08
C GLU A 112 -2.53 7.20 12.35
N GLY A 113 -3.79 7.51 12.66
CA GLY A 113 -4.21 8.85 13.08
C GLY A 113 -3.45 9.33 14.33
N PHE A 114 -3.38 8.51 15.38
CA PHE A 114 -2.70 8.85 16.62
C PHE A 114 -1.19 9.09 16.41
N ILE A 115 -0.50 8.14 15.77
CA ILE A 115 0.94 8.16 15.51
C ILE A 115 1.34 9.34 14.62
N SER A 116 0.51 9.70 13.65
CA SER A 116 0.79 10.83 12.75
C SER A 116 0.88 12.18 13.48
N THR A 117 0.20 12.32 14.63
CA THR A 117 0.19 13.54 15.45
C THR A 117 1.36 13.63 16.45
N GLN A 118 2.16 12.57 16.58
CA GLN A 118 3.26 12.53 17.54
C GLN A 118 4.55 13.16 16.98
N LYS A 119 5.41 13.63 17.88
CA LYS A 119 6.77 14.11 17.54
C LYS A 119 7.55 13.03 16.79
N PHE A 120 8.44 13.44 15.88
CA PHE A 120 9.14 12.52 14.96
C PHE A 120 9.80 11.31 15.65
N SER A 121 10.53 11.51 16.75
CA SER A 121 11.19 10.44 17.51
C SER A 121 10.18 9.45 18.11
N VAL A 122 9.11 9.97 18.72
CA VAL A 122 8.01 9.18 19.30
C VAL A 122 7.24 8.44 18.21
N LYS A 123 6.92 9.12 17.11
CA LYS A 123 6.29 8.52 15.93
C LYS A 123 7.07 7.30 15.45
N ARG A 124 8.40 7.42 15.31
CA ARG A 124 9.26 6.30 14.87
C ARG A 124 9.31 5.16 15.89
N ALA A 125 9.26 5.45 17.19
CA ALA A 125 9.20 4.41 18.22
C ALA A 125 7.86 3.67 18.18
N LEU A 126 6.74 4.40 18.14
CA LEU A 126 5.39 3.84 18.07
C LEU A 126 5.14 3.05 16.79
N GLN A 127 5.62 3.52 15.63
CA GLN A 127 5.52 2.79 14.36
C GLN A 127 6.21 1.43 14.42
N ARG A 128 7.39 1.37 15.04
CA ARG A 128 8.13 0.12 15.22
C ARG A 128 7.41 -0.82 16.19
N HIS A 129 6.89 -0.29 17.30
CA HIS A 129 6.22 -1.10 18.32
C HIS A 129 4.88 -1.68 17.81
N PHE A 130 4.07 -0.88 17.11
CA PHE A 130 2.75 -1.26 16.63
C PHE A 130 2.73 -1.71 15.15
N GLN A 131 3.87 -2.13 14.61
CA GLN A 131 4.02 -2.48 13.20
C GLN A 131 3.02 -3.55 12.73
N SER A 132 2.77 -4.57 13.55
CA SER A 132 1.83 -5.65 13.24
C SER A 132 0.41 -5.16 12.99
N TYR A 133 -0.03 -4.15 13.75
CA TYR A 133 -1.36 -3.55 13.61
C TYR A 133 -1.44 -2.60 12.40
N LEU A 134 -0.36 -1.86 12.11
CA LEU A 134 -0.31 -0.88 11.03
C LEU A 134 -0.19 -1.49 9.62
N ASN A 135 0.23 -2.75 9.53
CA ASN A 135 0.40 -3.45 8.25
C ASN A 135 -0.85 -4.25 7.85
N PHE A 136 -1.94 -4.15 8.62
CA PHE A 136 -3.19 -4.85 8.32
C PHE A 136 -3.77 -4.42 6.95
N LYS A 137 -3.95 -5.39 6.04
CA LYS A 137 -4.50 -5.21 4.69
C LYS A 137 -3.89 -4.08 3.85
N LYS A 138 -2.68 -3.60 4.18
CA LYS A 138 -1.93 -2.76 3.23
C LYS A 138 -1.68 -3.60 1.99
N ASP A 139 -1.96 -3.04 0.81
CA ASP A 139 -1.57 -3.66 -0.46
C ASP A 139 -0.05 -3.56 -0.61
N THR A 140 0.64 -4.38 0.17
CA THR A 140 2.10 -4.45 0.20
C THR A 140 2.62 -4.85 -1.16
N PHE A 141 1.87 -5.63 -1.94
CA PHE A 141 2.25 -6.01 -3.29
C PHE A 141 2.23 -4.83 -4.26
N GLN A 142 1.22 -3.96 -4.20
CA GLN A 142 1.20 -2.76 -5.03
C GLN A 142 2.34 -1.80 -4.68
N LEU A 143 2.61 -1.62 -3.38
CA LEU A 143 3.70 -0.76 -2.93
C LEU A 143 5.07 -1.32 -3.33
N LEU A 144 5.30 -2.61 -3.09
CA LEU A 144 6.52 -3.31 -3.51
C LEU A 144 6.70 -3.26 -5.02
N LYS A 145 5.63 -3.41 -5.79
CA LYS A 145 5.67 -3.26 -7.24
C LYS A 145 6.08 -1.85 -7.65
N PHE A 146 5.47 -0.82 -7.06
CA PHE A 146 5.81 0.57 -7.34
C PHE A 146 7.29 0.87 -7.05
N THR A 147 7.79 0.41 -5.90
CA THR A 147 9.20 0.56 -5.53
C THR A 147 10.14 -0.17 -6.49
N LEU A 148 9.77 -1.37 -6.94
CA LEU A 148 10.55 -2.11 -7.93
C LEU A 148 10.58 -1.36 -9.28
N ASP A 149 9.44 -0.87 -9.74
CA ASP A 149 9.33 -0.10 -10.99
C ASP A 149 10.15 1.21 -10.92
N GLU A 150 10.26 1.82 -9.75
CA GLU A 150 11.12 2.99 -9.51
C GLU A 150 12.60 2.64 -9.63
N LEU A 151 13.05 1.55 -8.99
CA LEU A 151 14.43 1.06 -9.10
C LEU A 151 14.80 0.69 -10.55
N ILE A 152 13.87 0.11 -11.31
CA ILE A 152 14.07 -0.20 -12.73
C ILE A 152 14.32 1.07 -13.52
N ARG A 153 13.49 2.11 -13.33
CA ARG A 153 13.64 3.39 -14.03
C ARG A 153 14.98 4.05 -13.70
N GLU A 154 15.38 4.05 -12.43
CA GLU A 154 16.67 4.58 -12.01
C GLU A 154 17.84 3.86 -12.69
N GLN A 155 17.81 2.52 -12.68
CA GLN A 155 18.87 1.70 -13.28
C GLN A 155 18.91 1.82 -14.81
N ALA A 156 17.75 1.88 -15.47
CA ALA A 156 17.63 2.11 -16.91
C ALA A 156 18.20 3.48 -17.29
N ASN A 157 17.90 4.53 -16.52
CA ASN A 157 18.46 5.86 -16.73
C ASN A 157 19.99 5.87 -16.59
N TYR A 158 20.53 5.14 -15.61
CA TYR A 158 21.97 4.99 -15.45
C TYR A 158 22.62 4.32 -16.67
N GLN A 159 22.07 3.19 -17.15
CA GLN A 159 22.56 2.50 -18.35
C GLN A 159 22.56 3.42 -19.59
N LYS A 160 21.50 4.22 -19.77
CA LYS A 160 21.43 5.20 -20.85
C LYS A 160 22.56 6.23 -20.79
N LEU A 161 22.90 6.70 -19.58
CA LEU A 161 23.94 7.70 -19.38
C LEU A 161 25.35 7.12 -19.56
N THR A 162 25.55 5.84 -19.23
CA THR A 162 26.84 5.14 -19.34
C THR A 162 27.12 4.62 -20.75
N ASN A 163 26.10 4.10 -21.44
CA ASN A 163 26.24 3.47 -22.76
C ASN A 163 25.91 4.41 -23.93
N GLY A 164 25.46 5.63 -23.64
CA GLY A 164 25.02 6.61 -24.63
C GLY A 164 26.17 7.29 -25.36
N GLU A 165 26.81 6.59 -26.29
CA GLU A 165 27.32 7.20 -27.52
C GLU A 165 26.14 7.26 -28.51
N ASP A 166 25.73 8.46 -28.91
CA ASP A 166 24.76 8.71 -30.00
C ASP A 166 23.27 8.33 -29.78
N GLY A 167 22.64 8.81 -28.70
CA GLY A 167 21.22 9.25 -28.68
C GLY A 167 20.08 8.28 -29.04
N GLU A 168 20.37 7.07 -29.50
CA GLU A 168 19.41 6.09 -30.04
C GLU A 168 19.30 4.82 -29.16
N PHE A 169 20.06 4.76 -28.06
CA PHE A 169 20.00 3.65 -27.10
C PHE A 169 18.69 3.66 -26.28
N ASP A 170 17.85 2.64 -26.47
CA ASP A 170 16.73 2.35 -25.59
C ASP A 170 17.25 1.56 -24.37
N PRO A 171 17.17 2.11 -23.14
CA PRO A 171 17.68 1.44 -21.94
C PRO A 171 16.87 0.21 -21.52
N TYR A 172 15.81 -0.14 -22.25
CA TYR A 172 15.05 -1.37 -22.05
C TYR A 172 15.33 -2.45 -23.11
N ASP A 173 16.21 -2.18 -24.09
CA ASP A 173 16.65 -3.20 -25.07
C ASP A 173 17.49 -4.29 -24.41
N GLU A 174 18.26 -3.94 -23.37
CA GLU A 174 18.98 -4.88 -22.53
C GLU A 174 18.25 -5.16 -21.20
N PRO A 175 18.37 -6.37 -20.64
CA PRO A 175 17.76 -6.68 -19.36
C PRO A 175 18.30 -5.80 -18.23
N VAL A 176 17.41 -5.09 -17.54
CA VAL A 176 17.75 -4.26 -16.38
C VAL A 176 17.94 -5.16 -15.16
N LYS A 177 19.12 -5.09 -14.54
CA LYS A 177 19.49 -5.90 -13.38
C LYS A 177 19.48 -5.04 -12.11
N ILE A 178 18.74 -5.48 -11.11
CA ILE A 178 18.61 -4.80 -9.80
C ILE A 178 19.08 -5.76 -8.72
N SER A 179 19.84 -5.26 -7.75
CA SER A 179 20.22 -6.04 -6.57
C SER A 179 18.99 -6.38 -5.72
N MET A 180 18.86 -7.64 -5.31
CA MET A 180 17.86 -8.03 -4.33
C MET A 180 18.03 -7.24 -3.02
N GLU A 181 19.27 -7.00 -2.61
CA GLU A 181 19.58 -6.27 -1.38
C GLU A 181 19.04 -4.84 -1.42
N ASP A 182 19.19 -4.15 -2.55
CA ASP A 182 18.70 -2.77 -2.71
C ASP A 182 17.16 -2.71 -2.65
N PHE A 183 16.50 -3.66 -3.31
CA PHE A 183 15.05 -3.76 -3.25
C PHE A 183 14.55 -4.09 -1.84
N GLU A 184 15.18 -5.03 -1.16
CA GLU A 184 14.87 -5.40 0.22
C GLU A 184 15.18 -4.26 1.21
N ALA A 185 16.23 -3.48 0.97
CA ALA A 185 16.54 -2.28 1.73
C ALA A 185 15.43 -1.22 1.60
N ARG A 186 14.99 -0.90 0.37
CA ARG A 186 13.85 0.02 0.16
C ARG A 186 12.55 -0.53 0.74
N ALA A 187 12.30 -1.84 0.63
CA ALA A 187 11.14 -2.46 1.26
C ALA A 187 11.16 -2.29 2.80
N ARG A 188 12.32 -2.44 3.43
CA ARG A 188 12.49 -2.20 4.87
C ARG A 188 12.24 -0.75 5.27
N GLU A 189 12.63 0.23 4.45
CA GLU A 189 12.31 1.65 4.67
C GLU A 189 10.80 1.92 4.64
N LEU A 190 10.08 1.18 3.79
CA LEU A 190 8.62 1.18 3.70
C LEU A 190 7.96 0.34 4.81
N ASN A 191 8.74 -0.17 5.76
CA ASN A 191 8.30 -1.02 6.87
C ASN A 191 7.72 -2.36 6.43
N ILE A 192 8.20 -2.89 5.29
CA ILE A 192 7.89 -4.22 4.76
C ILE A 192 9.13 -5.11 4.99
N PRO A 193 9.19 -5.86 6.10
CA PRO A 193 10.38 -6.63 6.47
C PRO A 193 10.56 -7.91 5.65
N ASP A 194 9.49 -8.42 5.03
CA ASP A 194 9.51 -9.64 4.24
C ASP A 194 8.86 -9.42 2.87
N VAL A 195 9.65 -9.62 1.82
CA VAL A 195 9.23 -9.54 0.41
C VAL A 195 9.07 -10.92 -0.25
N THR A 196 9.30 -12.01 0.50
CA THR A 196 9.26 -13.39 -0.03
C THR A 196 7.92 -13.72 -0.68
N ASN A 197 6.82 -13.25 -0.09
CA ASN A 197 5.48 -13.44 -0.64
C ASN A 197 5.28 -12.66 -1.94
N PHE A 198 5.93 -11.51 -2.10
CA PHE A 198 5.85 -10.71 -3.33
C PHE A 198 6.53 -11.42 -4.49
N TYR A 199 7.72 -11.98 -4.27
CA TYR A 199 8.42 -12.80 -5.26
C TYR A 199 7.64 -14.03 -5.75
N LYS A 200 6.76 -14.57 -4.89
CA LYS A 200 5.88 -15.70 -5.24
C LYS A 200 4.58 -15.25 -5.92
N SER A 201 4.22 -13.97 -5.80
CA SER A 201 2.96 -13.43 -6.27
C SER A 201 2.86 -13.39 -7.80
N ARG A 202 1.62 -13.37 -8.30
CA ARG A 202 1.35 -13.15 -9.73
C ARG A 202 1.81 -11.77 -10.19
N ALA A 203 1.78 -10.77 -9.31
CA ALA A 203 2.21 -9.41 -9.62
C ALA A 203 3.69 -9.34 -10.01
N PHE A 204 4.54 -10.16 -9.36
CA PHE A 204 5.95 -10.28 -9.69
C PHE A 204 6.20 -11.27 -10.83
N LYS A 205 5.56 -12.45 -10.83
CA LYS A 205 5.76 -13.47 -11.87
C LYS A 205 5.14 -13.16 -13.23
N ASN A 206 4.76 -11.91 -13.49
CA ASN A 206 4.45 -11.47 -14.86
C ASN A 206 5.68 -11.71 -15.75
N LYS A 207 5.48 -11.93 -17.06
CA LYS A 207 6.53 -12.35 -18.01
C LYS A 207 7.80 -11.47 -18.02
N GLU A 208 7.71 -10.27 -17.48
CA GLU A 208 8.75 -9.22 -17.48
C GLU A 208 9.78 -9.37 -16.35
N TYR A 209 9.49 -10.06 -15.22
CA TYR A 209 10.43 -10.15 -14.08
C TYR A 209 10.93 -11.58 -13.81
N GLN A 210 12.22 -11.71 -13.51
CA GLN A 210 12.86 -12.97 -13.11
C GLN A 210 13.74 -12.80 -11.87
N LEU A 211 13.77 -13.86 -11.05
CA LEU A 211 14.66 -13.95 -9.90
C LEU A 211 15.85 -14.83 -10.26
N ASP A 212 17.04 -14.24 -10.31
CA ASP A 212 18.28 -14.99 -10.32
C ASP A 212 18.78 -15.14 -8.88
N LYS A 213 18.47 -16.29 -8.27
CA LYS A 213 18.89 -16.62 -6.91
C LYS A 213 20.40 -16.86 -6.79
N THR A 214 21.07 -17.17 -7.88
CA THR A 214 22.52 -17.46 -7.87
C THR A 214 23.31 -16.16 -7.76
N SER A 215 22.91 -15.17 -8.55
CA SER A 215 23.55 -13.85 -8.58
C SER A 215 22.93 -12.85 -7.60
N GLN A 216 21.85 -13.22 -6.90
CA GLN A 216 21.03 -12.34 -6.06
C GLN A 216 20.51 -11.09 -6.79
N LEU A 217 20.04 -11.29 -8.03
CA LEU A 217 19.54 -10.21 -8.89
C LEU A 217 18.06 -10.41 -9.24
N ILE A 218 17.36 -9.29 -9.33
CA ILE A 218 16.06 -9.17 -10.00
C ILE A 218 16.34 -8.68 -11.42
N VAL A 219 15.93 -9.47 -12.41
CA VAL A 219 16.12 -9.15 -13.84
C VAL A 219 14.78 -8.75 -14.43
N PHE A 220 14.72 -7.56 -15.00
CA PHE A 220 13.59 -7.05 -15.77
C PHE A 220 13.93 -7.11 -17.27
N ASP A 221 13.09 -7.80 -18.04
CA ASP A 221 13.26 -8.00 -19.47
C ASP A 221 11.98 -7.60 -20.21
N ASN A 222 12.03 -6.44 -20.88
CA ASN A 222 10.89 -5.85 -21.59
C ASN A 222 10.55 -6.60 -22.90
N ASN A 223 11.49 -7.38 -23.44
CA ASN A 223 11.33 -8.09 -24.71
C ASN A 223 10.49 -9.38 -24.60
N ARG A 224 9.99 -9.70 -23.40
CA ARG A 224 9.19 -10.91 -23.11
C ARG A 224 7.68 -10.71 -23.09
N ARG A 225 7.16 -9.59 -23.59
CA ARG A 225 5.71 -9.32 -23.66
C ARG A 225 4.96 -10.33 -24.53
#